data_AF-A0A6G3WXR6-F1
#
_entry.id   AF-A0A6G3WXR6-F1
#
_cell.length_a   1.000
_cell.length_b   1.000
_cell.length_c   1.000
_cell.angle_alpha   90.00
_cell.angle_beta   90.00
_cell.angle_gamma   90.00
#
_symmetry.space_group_name_H-M   'P 1'
#
loop_
_entity.id
_entity.type
_entity.pdbx_description
1 polymer ?
#
loop_
_entity_poly.entity_id
_entity_poly.type
_entity_poly.pdbx_seq_one_letter_code
_entity_poly.pdbx_strand_id
1 'polypeptide(L)'
;GTVRCDAGVSLERLLRVLLPLGRLPQVVPGTGRVTVGGAIASDLPGLDHRRSGSFARHVSALELLTADGEVRTVLPGTALFDATAGGLGLTGVILGATLRLRRVATALMSVSTERAEDLDDLLARFTSGGDRLPYASAWIDLMAR
;
A
#
# COMPACT_ATOMS: atom_id res chain seq x y z
N GLY A 1 4.03 14.57 4.22
CA GLY A 1 3.71 14.58 5.67
C GLY A 1 3.73 13.15 6.19
N THR A 2 3.66 12.95 7.49
CA THR A 2 3.63 11.61 8.11
C THR A 2 2.47 11.46 9.07
N VAL A 3 2.11 10.23 9.37
CA VAL A 3 1.20 9.86 10.47
C VAL A 3 1.83 8.71 11.25
N ARG A 4 1.70 8.74 12.57
CA ARG A 4 2.01 7.62 13.44
C ARG A 4 0.71 7.01 13.93
N CYS A 5 0.61 5.68 13.89
CA CYS A 5 -0.57 4.96 14.32
C CYS A 5 -0.21 3.56 14.82
N ASP A 6 -1.09 3.02 15.67
CA ASP A 6 -0.98 1.64 16.13
C ASP A 6 -1.21 0.67 14.96
N ALA A 7 -0.55 -0.48 15.02
CA ALA A 7 -0.61 -1.49 13.98
C ALA A 7 -2.02 -2.07 13.80
N GLY A 8 -2.85 -2.05 14.83
CA GLY A 8 -4.23 -2.55 14.80
C GLY A 8 -5.22 -1.62 14.08
N VAL A 9 -4.84 -0.37 13.78
CA VAL A 9 -5.71 0.57 13.06
C VAL A 9 -6.00 0.04 11.66
N SER A 10 -7.28 -0.03 11.27
CA SER A 10 -7.65 -0.39 9.90
C SER A 10 -7.33 0.73 8.91
N LEU A 11 -7.00 0.37 7.67
CA LEU A 11 -6.77 1.34 6.61
C LEU A 11 -8.02 2.18 6.34
N GLU A 12 -9.21 1.60 6.45
CA GLU A 12 -10.48 2.34 6.37
C GLU A 12 -10.61 3.40 7.48
N ARG A 13 -10.23 3.07 8.73
CA ARG A 13 -10.22 4.04 9.82
C ARG A 13 -9.19 5.15 9.54
N LEU A 14 -8.00 4.78 9.07
CA LEU A 14 -6.95 5.72 8.72
C LEU A 14 -7.42 6.70 7.63
N LEU A 15 -8.06 6.20 6.56
CA LEU A 15 -8.61 7.02 5.48
C LEU A 15 -9.68 8.00 5.97
N ARG A 16 -10.61 7.55 6.82
CA ARG A 16 -11.65 8.42 7.40
C ARG A 16 -11.08 9.62 8.17
N VAL A 17 -9.94 9.44 8.82
CA VAL A 17 -9.28 10.52 9.58
C VAL A 17 -8.42 11.40 8.68
N LEU A 18 -7.71 10.83 7.71
CA LEU A 18 -6.73 11.56 6.90
C LEU A 18 -7.35 12.32 5.71
N LEU A 19 -8.40 11.77 5.09
CA LEU A 19 -9.01 12.38 3.90
C LEU A 19 -9.56 13.79 4.16
N PRO A 20 -10.29 14.07 5.27
CA PRO A 20 -10.72 15.44 5.60
C PRO A 20 -9.56 16.44 5.76
N LEU A 21 -8.36 15.95 6.06
CA LEU A 21 -7.14 16.76 6.19
C LEU A 21 -6.41 16.95 4.85
N GLY A 22 -7.00 16.48 3.74
CA GLY A 22 -6.37 16.47 2.42
C GLY A 22 -5.12 15.60 2.39
N ARG A 23 -5.17 14.45 3.08
CA ARG A 23 -4.06 13.48 3.16
C ARG A 23 -4.53 12.07 2.80
N LEU A 24 -3.65 11.32 2.14
CA LEU A 24 -3.89 9.93 1.80
C LEU A 24 -2.61 9.11 2.06
N PRO A 25 -2.73 7.85 2.53
CA PRO A 25 -1.65 6.88 2.38
C PRO A 25 -1.17 6.80 0.92
N GLN A 26 0.11 6.51 0.75
CA GLN A 26 0.69 6.43 -0.59
C GLN A 26 0.15 5.22 -1.37
N VAL A 27 -0.06 4.11 -0.66
CA VAL A 27 -0.66 2.88 -1.19
C VAL A 27 -2.01 2.66 -0.51
N VAL A 28 -3.03 2.44 -1.33
CA VAL A 28 -4.39 2.08 -0.88
C VAL A 28 -4.74 0.74 -1.53
N PRO A 29 -4.76 -0.37 -0.76
CA PRO A 29 -5.16 -1.67 -1.25
C PRO A 29 -6.64 -1.70 -1.66
N GLY A 30 -7.04 -2.70 -2.46
CA GLY A 30 -8.42 -2.86 -2.93
C GLY A 30 -9.48 -3.09 -1.83
N THR A 31 -9.07 -3.27 -0.58
CA THR A 31 -9.95 -3.37 0.59
C THR A 31 -9.41 -2.55 1.76
N GLY A 32 -10.30 -1.83 2.45
CA GLY A 32 -9.97 -1.04 3.64
C GLY A 32 -9.95 -1.83 4.96
N ARG A 33 -10.35 -3.11 4.94
CA ARG A 33 -10.53 -3.93 6.15
C ARG A 33 -9.21 -4.46 6.76
N VAL A 34 -8.08 -4.24 6.09
CA VAL A 34 -6.76 -4.65 6.58
C VAL A 34 -6.26 -3.65 7.64
N THR A 35 -5.54 -4.15 8.64
CA THR A 35 -4.85 -3.31 9.62
C THR A 35 -3.53 -2.77 9.06
N VAL A 36 -2.97 -1.72 9.66
CA VAL A 36 -1.65 -1.18 9.29
C VAL A 36 -0.56 -2.24 9.44
N GLY A 37 -0.56 -3.00 10.53
CA GLY A 37 0.37 -4.10 10.75
C GLY A 37 0.26 -5.19 9.69
N GLY A 38 -0.97 -5.61 9.36
CA GLY A 38 -1.20 -6.60 8.30
C GLY A 38 -0.75 -6.10 6.93
N ALA A 39 -0.98 -4.82 6.62
CA ALA A 39 -0.55 -4.22 5.36
C ALA A 39 0.99 -4.20 5.20
N ILE A 40 1.72 -3.99 6.30
CA ILE A 40 3.19 -4.03 6.34
C ILE A 40 3.69 -5.48 6.28
N ALA A 41 3.11 -6.37 7.10
CA ALA A 41 3.52 -7.76 7.20
C ALA A 41 3.27 -8.54 5.89
N SER A 42 2.28 -8.16 5.09
CA SER A 42 2.04 -8.73 3.75
C SER A 42 2.57 -7.89 2.60
N ASP A 43 3.25 -6.77 2.91
CA ASP A 43 3.73 -5.76 1.97
C ASP A 43 2.75 -5.45 0.81
N LEU A 44 1.53 -5.05 1.17
CA LEU A 44 0.42 -5.01 0.22
C LEU A 44 0.67 -4.04 -0.96
N PRO A 45 0.28 -4.43 -2.18
CA PRO A 45 0.32 -3.54 -3.33
C PRO A 45 -0.93 -2.64 -3.41
N GLY A 46 -0.83 -1.57 -4.20
CA GLY A 46 -1.96 -0.72 -4.58
C GLY A 46 -2.16 -0.68 -6.10
N LEU A 47 -3.25 -0.04 -6.54
CA LEU A 47 -3.53 0.18 -7.96
C LEU A 47 -2.47 1.05 -8.67
N ASP A 48 -1.67 1.77 -7.89
CA ASP A 48 -0.55 2.60 -8.35
C ASP A 48 0.82 1.96 -8.16
N HIS A 49 0.90 0.63 -7.99
CA HIS A 49 2.15 -0.07 -7.65
C HIS A 49 3.31 0.29 -8.57
N ARG A 50 3.11 0.39 -9.89
CA ARG A 50 4.19 0.73 -10.83
C ARG A 50 4.95 2.00 -10.45
N ARG A 51 4.24 2.99 -9.91
CA ARG A 51 4.79 4.28 -9.51
C ARG A 51 5.15 4.30 -8.02
N SER A 52 4.19 3.92 -7.18
CA SER A 52 4.29 4.06 -5.72
C SER A 52 5.09 2.92 -5.10
N GLY A 53 5.08 1.72 -5.68
CA GLY A 53 5.60 0.50 -5.06
C GLY A 53 4.59 -0.12 -4.11
N SER A 54 5.08 -0.95 -3.20
CA SER A 54 4.31 -1.62 -2.15
C SER A 54 4.21 -0.77 -0.87
N PHE A 55 3.37 -1.22 0.07
CA PHE A 55 3.06 -0.48 1.29
C PHE A 55 4.29 -0.18 2.15
N ALA A 56 5.20 -1.15 2.32
CA ALA A 56 6.38 -1.02 3.18
C ALA A 56 7.35 0.06 2.67
N ARG A 57 7.40 0.30 1.37
CA ARG A 57 8.20 1.41 0.78
C ARG A 57 7.84 2.76 1.40
N HIS A 58 6.64 2.92 1.94
CA HIS A 58 6.14 4.17 2.49
C HIS A 58 6.16 4.23 4.02
N VAL A 59 6.66 3.20 4.69
CA VAL A 59 6.92 3.21 6.12
C VAL A 59 8.25 3.90 6.38
N SER A 60 8.29 4.78 7.39
CA SER A 60 9.52 5.46 7.83
C SER A 60 10.09 4.89 9.12
N ALA A 61 9.27 4.23 9.94
CA ALA A 61 9.69 3.52 11.14
C ALA A 61 8.61 2.51 11.57
N LEU A 62 9.04 1.42 12.20
CA LEU A 62 8.20 0.42 12.87
C LEU A 62 8.56 0.35 14.35
N GLU A 63 7.58 0.06 15.19
CA GLU A 63 7.80 -0.47 16.53
C GLU A 63 7.51 -1.97 16.49
N LEU A 64 8.52 -2.79 16.77
CA LEU A 64 8.46 -4.24 16.65
C LEU A 64 8.77 -4.89 17.99
N LEU A 65 7.83 -5.68 18.52
CA LEU A 65 8.07 -6.59 19.62
C LEU A 65 8.65 -7.90 19.07
N THR A 66 9.86 -8.24 19.48
CA THR A 66 10.59 -9.44 19.04
C THR A 66 10.56 -10.56 20.08
N ALA A 67 11.07 -11.73 19.72
CA ALA A 67 10.98 -12.95 20.53
C ALA A 67 11.71 -12.88 21.89
N ASP A 68 12.69 -11.98 22.04
CA ASP A 68 13.38 -11.70 23.30
C ASP A 68 12.59 -10.76 24.23
N GLY A 69 11.39 -10.32 23.83
CA GLY A 69 10.53 -9.44 24.62
C GLY A 69 10.83 -7.95 24.48
N GLU A 70 11.87 -7.58 23.72
CA GLU A 70 12.27 -6.19 23.53
C GLU A 70 11.45 -5.50 22.43
N VAL A 71 11.16 -4.21 22.65
CA VAL A 71 10.52 -3.37 21.62
C VAL A 71 11.58 -2.57 20.89
N ARG A 72 11.72 -2.82 19.60
CA ARG A 72 12.71 -2.18 18.74
C ARG A 72 12.06 -1.16 17.83
N THR A 73 12.69 0.02 17.72
CA THR A 73 12.41 0.92 16.60
C THR A 73 13.20 0.44 15.40
N VAL A 74 12.50 -0.02 14.37
CA VAL A 74 13.10 -0.61 13.16
C VAL A 74 12.93 0.37 12.00
N LEU A 75 14.03 0.69 11.32
CA LEU A 75 14.08 1.70 10.25
C LEU A 75 14.29 1.04 8.88
N PRO A 76 13.77 1.63 7.79
CA PRO A 76 14.03 1.16 6.42
C PRO A 76 15.52 1.00 6.11
N GLY A 77 15.88 -0.03 5.34
CA GLY A 77 17.26 -0.34 4.96
C GLY A 77 18.05 -1.13 6.01
N THR A 78 17.40 -1.53 7.11
CA THR A 78 17.94 -2.51 8.06
C THR A 78 17.49 -3.91 7.69
N ALA A 79 18.33 -4.92 7.91
CA ALA A 79 17.98 -6.31 7.65
C ALA A 79 16.70 -6.74 8.38
N LEU A 80 16.47 -6.24 9.60
CA LEU A 80 15.26 -6.52 10.36
C LEU A 80 14.02 -5.88 9.74
N PHE A 81 14.12 -4.67 9.18
CA PHE A 81 13.02 -4.06 8.45
C PHE A 81 12.65 -4.88 7.21
N ASP A 82 13.65 -5.21 6.40
CA ASP A 82 13.47 -5.92 5.13
C ASP A 82 12.91 -7.34 5.35
N ALA A 83 13.28 -7.99 6.46
CA ALA A 83 12.69 -9.27 6.86
C ALA A 83 11.27 -9.14 7.44
N THR A 84 10.92 -7.99 8.02
CA THR A 84 9.60 -7.75 8.63
C THR A 84 8.57 -7.35 7.58
N ALA A 85 8.95 -6.51 6.62
CA ALA A 85 8.13 -6.13 5.48
C ALA A 85 7.90 -7.36 4.58
N GLY A 86 6.65 -7.79 4.43
CA GLY A 86 6.34 -9.04 3.72
C GLY A 86 6.66 -10.32 4.53
N GLY A 87 7.15 -10.19 5.77
CA GLY A 87 7.55 -11.30 6.63
C GLY A 87 6.39 -12.02 7.35
N LEU A 88 5.14 -11.62 7.08
CA LEU A 88 3.92 -12.25 7.61
C LEU A 88 3.87 -12.37 9.15
N GLY A 89 4.56 -11.46 9.85
CA GLY A 89 4.65 -11.45 11.32
C GLY A 89 5.65 -12.44 11.92
N LEU A 90 6.49 -13.09 11.09
CA LEU A 90 7.45 -14.11 11.54
C LEU A 90 8.71 -13.51 12.21
N THR A 91 8.90 -12.19 12.14
CA THR A 91 10.00 -11.48 12.81
C THR A 91 9.60 -10.92 14.17
N GLY A 92 8.31 -10.94 14.51
CA GLY A 92 7.75 -10.33 15.71
C GLY A 92 6.36 -9.71 15.48
N VAL A 93 5.85 -9.04 16.52
CA VAL A 93 4.57 -8.34 16.48
C VAL A 93 4.81 -6.85 16.21
N ILE A 94 4.32 -6.36 15.07
CA ILE A 94 4.33 -4.91 14.79
C ILE A 94 3.33 -4.25 15.73
N LEU A 95 3.78 -3.31 16.55
CA LEU A 95 2.96 -2.57 17.52
C LEU A 95 2.44 -1.25 16.94
N GLY A 96 3.28 -0.58 16.14
CA GLY A 96 2.96 0.71 15.55
C GLY A 96 3.86 1.02 14.35
N ALA A 97 3.45 2.01 13.55
CA ALA A 97 4.23 2.43 12.39
C ALA A 97 4.10 3.93 12.15
N THR A 98 5.13 4.51 11.53
CA THR A 98 5.08 5.86 10.96
C THR A 98 5.01 5.77 9.44
N LEU A 99 3.95 6.29 8.85
CA LEU A 99 3.65 6.21 7.42
C LEU A 99 3.84 7.57 6.74
N ARG A 100 4.46 7.57 5.56
CA ARG A 100 4.49 8.74 4.67
C ARG A 100 3.16 8.89 3.96
N LEU A 101 2.68 10.12 3.87
CA LEU A 101 1.41 10.50 3.27
C LEU A 101 1.60 11.42 2.07
N ARG A 102 0.71 11.30 1.08
CA ARG A 102 0.55 12.27 -0.01
C ARG A 102 -0.57 13.26 0.29
N ARG A 103 -0.48 14.43 -0.33
CA ARG A 103 -1.55 15.42 -0.33
C ARG A 103 -2.53 15.11 -1.46
N VAL A 104 -3.81 15.28 -1.19
CA VAL A 104 -4.89 15.18 -2.19
C VAL A 104 -5.82 16.37 -2.03
N ALA A 105 -6.33 16.89 -3.15
CA ALA A 105 -7.29 17.99 -3.14
C ALA A 105 -8.71 17.51 -2.86
N THR A 106 -9.04 16.28 -3.25
CA THR A 106 -10.37 15.69 -3.10
C THR A 106 -10.26 14.21 -2.71
N ALA A 107 -11.38 13.62 -2.29
CA ALA A 107 -11.52 12.18 -2.08
C ALA A 107 -12.01 11.44 -3.35
N LEU A 108 -12.02 12.11 -4.51
CA LEU A 108 -12.53 11.60 -5.77
C LEU A 108 -11.38 11.33 -6.76
N MET A 109 -11.61 10.38 -7.66
CA MET A 109 -10.69 10.08 -8.77
C MET A 109 -11.39 10.36 -10.10
N SER A 110 -10.66 10.95 -11.04
CA SER A 110 -11.07 10.96 -12.45
C SER A 110 -10.71 9.60 -13.05
N VAL A 111 -11.68 8.94 -13.65
CA VAL A 111 -11.54 7.56 -14.15
C VAL A 111 -11.86 7.54 -15.64
N SER A 112 -10.95 6.98 -16.44
CA SER A 112 -11.23 6.55 -17.81
C SER A 112 -11.43 5.03 -17.82
N THR A 113 -12.36 4.54 -18.61
CA THR A 113 -12.61 3.09 -18.76
C THR A 113 -12.65 2.76 -20.23
N GLU A 114 -11.87 1.77 -20.62
CA GLU A 114 -11.71 1.32 -21.99
C GLU A 114 -11.85 -0.19 -22.04
N ARG A 115 -12.32 -0.71 -23.18
CA ARG A 115 -12.35 -2.14 -23.47
C ARG A 115 -11.16 -2.50 -24.35
N ALA A 116 -10.38 -3.48 -23.92
CA ALA A 116 -9.38 -4.11 -24.78
C ALA A 116 -10.04 -5.14 -25.71
N GLU A 117 -9.47 -5.32 -26.89
CA GLU A 117 -9.95 -6.30 -27.87
C GLU A 117 -9.66 -7.74 -27.43
N ASP A 118 -8.44 -7.97 -26.96
CA ASP A 118 -7.95 -9.23 -26.44
C ASP A 118 -6.87 -9.01 -25.35
N LEU A 119 -6.19 -10.08 -24.94
CA LEU A 119 -5.14 -10.02 -23.94
C LEU A 119 -3.90 -9.27 -24.44
N ASP A 120 -3.54 -9.39 -25.72
CA ASP A 120 -2.35 -8.76 -26.27
C ASP A 120 -2.54 -7.24 -26.35
N ASP A 121 -3.71 -6.77 -26.80
CA ASP A 121 -4.10 -5.36 -26.76
C ASP A 121 -4.08 -4.82 -25.33
N LEU A 122 -4.63 -5.57 -24.36
CA LEU A 122 -4.59 -5.17 -22.95
C LEU A 122 -3.16 -4.96 -22.44
N LEU A 123 -2.26 -5.93 -22.70
CA LEU A 123 -0.87 -5.86 -22.26
C LEU A 123 -0.11 -4.73 -22.98
N ALA A 124 -0.37 -4.51 -24.27
CA ALA A 124 0.17 -3.40 -25.03
C ALA A 124 -0.27 -2.05 -24.44
N ARG A 125 -1.55 -1.88 -24.06
CA ARG A 125 -2.05 -0.65 -23.42
C ARG A 125 -1.41 -0.41 -22.05
N PHE A 126 -1.28 -1.45 -21.23
CA PHE A 126 -0.61 -1.33 -19.93
C PHE A 126 0.86 -0.93 -20.10
N THR A 127 1.57 -1.44 -21.10
CA THR A 127 3.00 -1.16 -21.28
C THR A 127 3.27 0.17 -22.02
N SER A 128 2.42 0.57 -22.96
CA SER A 128 2.60 1.78 -23.79
C SER A 128 2.24 3.10 -23.10
N GLY A 129 1.35 3.10 -22.09
CA GLY A 129 0.86 4.31 -21.42
C GLY A 129 1.89 5.08 -20.57
N GLY A 130 3.06 4.49 -20.28
CA GLY A 130 4.08 5.07 -19.41
C GLY A 130 3.53 5.45 -18.02
N ASP A 131 4.10 6.48 -17.40
CA ASP A 131 3.69 7.00 -16.07
C ASP A 131 2.47 7.96 -16.12
N ARG A 132 1.80 8.08 -17.27
CA ARG A 132 0.71 9.06 -17.46
C ARG A 132 -0.55 8.70 -16.68
N LEU A 133 -0.75 7.42 -16.39
CA LEU A 133 -1.86 6.89 -15.60
C LEU A 133 -1.31 6.32 -14.29
N PRO A 134 -1.35 7.09 -13.19
CA PRO A 134 -0.74 6.65 -11.94
C PRO A 134 -1.46 5.45 -11.32
N TYR A 135 -2.73 5.21 -11.68
CA TYR A 135 -3.52 4.05 -11.24
C TYR A 135 -4.02 3.30 -12.47
N ALA A 136 -3.87 1.97 -12.47
CA ALA A 136 -4.38 1.12 -13.53
C ALA A 136 -4.77 -0.26 -13.01
N SER A 137 -5.89 -0.77 -13.51
CA SER A 137 -6.35 -2.15 -13.29
C SER A 137 -7.28 -2.57 -14.42
N ALA A 138 -7.37 -3.87 -14.68
CA ALA A 138 -8.27 -4.43 -15.66
C ALA A 138 -8.98 -5.66 -15.10
N TRP A 139 -10.18 -5.91 -15.62
CA TRP A 139 -10.88 -7.17 -15.47
C TRP A 139 -10.71 -7.95 -16.76
N ILE A 140 -10.28 -9.20 -16.66
CA ILE A 140 -10.00 -10.07 -17.82
C ILE A 140 -11.09 -11.13 -17.90
N ASP A 141 -11.66 -11.31 -19.09
CA ASP A 141 -12.53 -12.44 -19.40
C ASP A 141 -11.67 -13.67 -19.68
N LEU A 142 -11.78 -14.69 -18.83
CA LEU A 142 -11.03 -15.94 -18.95
C LEU A 142 -11.82 -17.04 -19.69
N MET A 143 -13.00 -16.73 -20.19
CA MET A 143 -13.90 -17.65 -20.88
C MET A 143 -14.11 -17.31 -22.36
N ALA A 144 -13.60 -16.16 -22.81
CA ALA A 144 -13.59 -15.78 -24.21
C ALA A 144 -12.82 -16.83 -25.04
N ARG A 145 -13.38 -17.18 -26.20
CA ARG A 145 -12.81 -18.14 -27.15
C ARG A 145 -12.35 -17.43 -28.41
#